data_AF-A0A7C8B4F4-F1
#
_entry.id   AF-A0A7C8B4F4-F1
#
_cell.length_a   1.000
_cell.length_b   1.000
_cell.length_c   1.000
_cell.angle_alpha   90.00
_cell.angle_beta   90.00
_cell.angle_gamma   90.00
#
_symmetry.space_group_name_H-M   'P 1'
#
loop_
_entity.id
_entity.type
_entity.pdbx_description
1 polymer ?
#
loop_
_entity_poly.entity_id
_entity_poly.type
_entity_poly.pdbx_seq_one_letter_code
_entity_poly.pdbx_strand_id
1 'polypeptide(L)'
;MTQNTNIISATGVQLTVQGYPARSGPGGLHIPKTVQGIQKMIVWRNEHESAPDYWLRLLIYAAFQRMFPRRMQDAPAADLIEVVAEDWVEIIGEGMTEELDRERIIAGFKLLFRECRRWPQPAELLKRLPRRIVKPQAGTVNVEAVDEAAHARSAEALNAILESLG
;
A
#
# COMPACT_ATOMS: atom_id res chain seq x y z
N MET A 1 16.60 28.81 6.63
CA MET A 1 15.77 27.80 7.33
C MET A 1 14.41 27.77 6.65
N THR A 2 14.18 26.82 5.74
CA THR A 2 12.84 26.40 5.30
C THR A 2 13.00 25.06 4.57
N GLN A 3 12.63 23.95 5.22
CA GLN A 3 12.57 22.64 4.58
C GLN A 3 11.18 22.49 3.94
N ASN A 4 11.09 22.50 2.62
CA ASN A 4 9.84 22.21 1.92
C ASN A 4 9.53 20.72 2.03
N THR A 5 8.71 20.40 3.03
CA THR A 5 8.10 19.08 3.19
C THR A 5 6.85 19.04 2.32
N ASN A 6 6.94 18.45 1.13
CA ASN A 6 5.74 18.15 0.36
C ASN A 6 5.04 16.94 0.99
N ILE A 7 4.02 17.22 1.79
CA ILE A 7 3.08 16.24 2.33
C ILE A 7 2.09 15.92 1.21
N ILE A 8 2.18 14.73 0.61
CA ILE A 8 1.12 14.24 -0.26
C ILE A 8 0.03 13.67 0.64
N SER A 9 -1.03 14.47 0.84
CA SER A 9 -2.28 14.05 1.48
C SER A 9 -3.33 13.72 0.41
N ALA A 10 -3.69 12.45 0.32
CA ALA A 10 -5.03 12.03 -0.07
C ALA A 10 -5.32 10.77 0.75
N THR A 11 -6.15 10.94 1.78
CA THR A 11 -6.63 9.92 2.72
C THR A 11 -5.57 9.33 3.66
N GLY A 12 -5.51 9.88 4.88
CA GLY A 12 -5.30 9.12 6.12
C GLY A 12 -3.93 8.51 6.47
N VAL A 13 -2.95 8.39 5.57
CA VAL A 13 -1.60 7.88 5.94
C VAL A 13 -0.49 8.76 5.37
N GLN A 14 0.10 9.60 6.22
CA GLN A 14 1.29 10.39 5.89
C GLN A 14 2.53 9.48 5.80
N LEU A 15 2.97 9.15 4.60
CA LEU A 15 4.32 8.66 4.35
C LEU A 15 5.24 9.89 4.23
N THR A 16 5.79 10.36 5.36
CA THR A 16 6.72 11.50 5.38
C THR A 16 7.94 11.21 4.49
N VAL A 17 8.14 12.06 3.48
CA VAL A 17 9.32 12.06 2.59
C VAL A 17 10.44 12.81 3.30
N GLN A 18 11.46 12.10 3.77
CA GLN A 18 12.61 12.71 4.42
C GLN A 18 13.58 13.26 3.37
N GLY A 19 13.75 14.58 3.32
CA GLY A 19 14.71 15.23 2.42
C GLY A 19 16.16 14.94 2.84
N TYR A 20 17.01 14.60 1.86
CA TYR A 20 18.46 14.44 2.06
C TYR A 20 19.20 15.71 1.64
N PRO A 21 19.94 16.40 2.53
CA PRO A 21 20.73 17.56 2.14
C PRO A 21 21.98 17.13 1.36
N ALA A 22 22.32 17.87 0.30
CA ALA A 22 23.59 17.72 -0.41
C ALA A 22 24.75 18.12 0.52
N ARG A 23 25.84 17.34 0.54
CA ARG A 23 27.03 17.62 1.36
C ARG A 23 28.14 18.17 0.47
N SER A 24 28.53 19.43 0.68
CA SER A 24 29.67 20.03 -0.02
C SER A 24 30.97 19.51 0.60
N GLY A 25 31.84 18.92 -0.23
CA GLY A 25 33.19 18.48 0.14
C GLY A 25 34.27 19.17 -0.72
N PRO A 26 35.55 19.07 -0.34
CA PRO A 26 36.66 19.66 -1.09
C PRO A 26 36.89 18.82 -2.34
N GLY A 27 36.29 19.22 -3.47
CA GLY A 27 36.29 18.46 -4.72
C GLY A 27 35.07 18.67 -5.62
N GLY A 28 34.10 19.49 -5.18
CA GLY A 28 32.85 19.75 -5.91
C GLY A 28 31.63 19.17 -5.19
N LEU A 29 30.44 19.35 -5.78
CA LEU A 29 29.18 18.86 -5.23
C LEU A 29 29.09 17.33 -5.38
N HIS A 30 29.63 16.58 -4.41
CA HIS A 30 29.46 15.13 -4.38
C HIS A 30 28.03 14.78 -3.93
N ILE A 31 27.20 14.34 -4.87
CA ILE A 31 25.87 13.82 -4.57
C ILE A 31 26.01 12.37 -4.08
N PRO A 32 25.62 12.03 -2.84
CA PRO A 32 25.69 10.66 -2.35
C PRO A 32 24.89 9.71 -3.25
N LYS A 33 25.35 8.47 -3.44
CA LYS A 33 24.65 7.46 -4.25
C LYS A 33 23.19 7.23 -3.81
N THR A 34 22.92 7.34 -2.52
CA THR A 34 21.55 7.31 -1.98
C THR A 34 20.68 8.43 -2.56
N VAL A 35 21.22 9.64 -2.68
CA VAL A 35 20.51 10.79 -3.24
C VAL A 35 20.32 10.65 -4.75
N GLN A 36 21.32 10.11 -5.47
CA GLN A 36 21.21 9.80 -6.90
C GLN A 36 20.07 8.81 -7.16
N GLY A 37 19.97 7.73 -6.37
CA GLY A 37 18.87 6.76 -6.48
C GLY A 37 17.50 7.39 -6.21
N ILE A 38 17.40 8.28 -5.21
CA ILE A 38 16.15 9.00 -4.93
C ILE A 38 15.77 9.95 -6.07
N GLN A 39 16.73 10.64 -6.68
CA GLN A 39 16.49 11.52 -7.84
C GLN A 39 15.96 10.73 -9.03
N LYS A 40 16.57 9.59 -9.34
CA LYS A 40 16.09 8.64 -10.36
C LYS A 40 14.63 8.23 -10.11
N MET A 41 14.31 7.84 -8.87
CA MET A 41 12.94 7.50 -8.48
C MET A 41 11.92 8.65 -8.63
N ILE A 42 12.34 9.92 -8.54
CA ILE A 42 11.45 11.07 -8.81
C ILE A 42 11.14 11.16 -10.30
N VAL A 43 12.16 11.01 -11.16
CA VAL A 43 12.00 11.03 -12.62
C VAL A 43 11.10 9.88 -13.05
N TRP A 44 11.45 8.65 -12.66
CA TRP A 44 10.68 7.44 -12.92
C TRP A 44 9.20 7.58 -12.58
N ARG A 45 8.88 8.12 -11.40
CA ARG A 45 7.49 8.34 -10.99
C ARG A 45 6.79 9.33 -11.93
N ASN A 46 7.42 10.46 -12.25
CA ASN A 46 6.80 11.52 -13.04
C ASN A 46 6.58 11.10 -14.50
N GLU A 47 7.46 10.29 -15.07
CA GLU A 47 7.30 9.72 -16.43
C GLU A 47 6.01 8.89 -16.56
N HIS A 48 5.50 8.36 -15.45
CA HIS A 48 4.33 7.50 -15.40
C HIS A 48 3.09 8.18 -14.79
N GLU A 49 3.06 9.51 -14.70
CA GLU A 49 1.95 10.24 -14.05
C GLU A 49 0.57 9.96 -14.68
N SER A 50 0.54 9.69 -15.99
CA SER A 50 -0.71 9.39 -16.72
C SER A 50 -1.06 7.89 -16.74
N ALA A 51 -0.25 7.03 -16.14
CA ALA A 51 -0.47 5.58 -16.16
C ALA A 51 -1.57 5.16 -15.15
N PRO A 52 -2.40 4.15 -15.47
CA PRO A 52 -3.48 3.71 -14.59
C PRO A 52 -2.98 3.12 -13.26
N ASP A 53 -1.74 2.65 -13.21
CA ASP A 53 -1.05 2.13 -12.04
C ASP A 53 -0.27 3.21 -11.25
N TYR A 54 -0.44 4.49 -11.58
CA TYR A 54 0.29 5.60 -10.95
C TYR A 54 0.14 5.62 -9.42
N TRP A 55 -1.03 5.23 -8.92
CA TRP A 55 -1.30 5.09 -7.48
C TRP A 55 -0.33 4.09 -6.81
N LEU A 56 -0.01 2.98 -7.47
CA LEU A 56 0.90 1.94 -6.97
C LEU A 56 2.35 2.42 -7.06
N ARG A 57 2.71 3.08 -8.16
CA ARG A 57 4.03 3.69 -8.37
C ARG A 57 4.35 4.71 -7.29
N LEU A 58 3.37 5.51 -6.87
CA LEU A 58 3.50 6.44 -5.73
C LEU A 58 3.81 5.71 -4.42
N LEU A 59 3.18 4.57 -4.16
CA LEU A 59 3.42 3.76 -2.96
C LEU A 59 4.83 3.13 -2.98
N ILE A 60 5.25 2.59 -4.13
CA ILE A 60 6.58 1.98 -4.31
C ILE A 60 7.67 3.05 -4.16
N TYR A 61 7.50 4.22 -4.79
CA TYR A 61 8.37 5.38 -4.60
C TYR A 61 8.53 5.74 -3.13
N ALA A 62 7.41 5.94 -2.42
CA ALA A 62 7.44 6.31 -1.00
C ALA A 62 8.09 5.24 -0.13
N ALA A 63 7.91 3.97 -0.46
CA ALA A 63 8.55 2.86 0.22
C ALA A 63 10.06 2.83 -0.02
N PHE A 64 10.50 2.96 -1.27
CA PHE A 64 11.91 2.91 -1.66
C PHE A 64 12.70 4.06 -1.05
N GLN A 65 12.13 5.27 -1.01
CA GLN A 65 12.74 6.41 -0.32
C GLN A 65 13.03 6.16 1.17
N ARG A 66 12.26 5.29 1.83
CA ARG A 66 12.48 4.91 3.24
C ARG A 66 13.49 3.78 3.39
N MET A 67 13.61 2.90 2.39
CA MET A 67 14.55 1.78 2.41
C MET A 67 15.97 2.20 2.04
N PHE A 68 16.12 2.98 0.96
CA PHE A 68 17.40 3.33 0.35
C PHE A 68 18.43 3.94 1.32
N PRO A 69 18.03 4.83 2.24
CA PRO A 69 18.97 5.42 3.18
C PRO A 69 19.42 4.48 4.29
N ARG A 70 18.67 3.40 4.54
CA ARG A 70 19.00 2.41 5.59
C ARG A 70 20.16 1.50 5.19
N ARG A 71 20.72 1.67 3.98
CA ARG A 71 21.83 0.88 3.42
C ARG A 71 21.66 -0.61 3.72
N MET A 72 20.44 -1.10 3.48
CA MET A 72 20.09 -2.49 3.73
C MET A 72 21.03 -3.40 2.94
N GLN A 73 21.36 -4.55 3.51
CA GLN A 73 22.08 -5.58 2.78
C GLN A 73 21.27 -5.98 1.54
N ASP A 74 21.97 -6.18 0.41
CA ASP A 74 21.40 -6.50 -0.91
C ASP A 74 20.51 -5.40 -1.51
N ALA A 75 20.63 -4.16 -1.04
CA ALA A 75 20.00 -3.04 -1.73
C ALA A 75 20.55 -2.94 -3.16
N PRO A 76 19.67 -2.70 -4.16
CA PRO A 76 20.10 -2.55 -5.54
C PRO A 76 21.00 -1.33 -5.71
N ALA A 77 21.87 -1.38 -6.72
CA ALA A 77 22.65 -0.22 -7.11
C ALA A 77 21.72 0.95 -7.46
N ALA A 78 22.15 2.18 -7.16
CA ALA A 78 21.37 3.38 -7.48
C ALA A 78 21.00 3.47 -8.98
N ASP A 79 21.84 2.92 -9.86
CA ASP A 79 21.60 2.92 -11.29
C ASP A 79 20.57 1.87 -11.76
N LEU A 80 20.21 0.91 -10.90
CA LEU A 80 19.24 -0.15 -11.18
C LEU A 80 17.91 0.05 -10.44
N ILE A 81 17.76 1.11 -9.66
CA ILE A 81 16.61 1.28 -8.77
C ILE A 81 15.28 1.40 -9.53
N GLU A 82 15.29 2.02 -10.71
CA GLU A 82 14.10 2.19 -11.56
C GLU A 82 13.65 0.84 -12.13
N VAL A 83 14.62 0.00 -12.54
CA VAL A 83 14.34 -1.36 -13.02
C VAL A 83 13.73 -2.22 -11.92
N VAL A 84 14.28 -2.12 -10.70
CA VAL A 84 13.69 -2.83 -9.53
C VAL A 84 12.31 -2.26 -9.19
N ALA A 85 12.07 -0.97 -9.36
CA ALA A 85 10.76 -0.38 -9.12
C ALA A 85 9.72 -0.88 -10.14
N GLU A 86 10.07 -1.01 -11.42
CA GLU A 86 9.19 -1.61 -12.44
C GLU A 86 8.83 -3.06 -12.11
N ASP A 87 9.83 -3.89 -11.73
CA ASP A 87 9.60 -5.27 -11.32
C ASP A 87 8.63 -5.37 -10.12
N TRP A 88 8.73 -4.44 -9.17
CA TRP A 88 7.77 -4.33 -8.07
C TRP A 88 6.35 -3.96 -8.54
N VAL A 89 6.22 -3.01 -9.48
CA VAL A 89 4.92 -2.63 -10.04
C VAL A 89 4.28 -3.82 -10.75
N GLU A 90 5.04 -4.54 -11.58
CA GLU A 90 4.56 -5.70 -12.34
C GLU A 90 4.08 -6.81 -11.40
N ILE A 91 4.92 -7.23 -10.43
CA ILE A 91 4.60 -8.34 -9.54
C ILE A 91 3.46 -8.01 -8.56
N ILE A 92 3.36 -6.76 -8.11
CA ILE A 92 2.34 -6.38 -7.12
C ILE A 92 1.03 -5.97 -7.80
N GLY A 93 1.09 -5.35 -8.98
CA GLY A 93 -0.05 -4.71 -9.62
C GLY A 93 -1.10 -5.68 -10.15
N GLU A 94 -0.73 -6.93 -10.43
CA GLU A 94 -1.64 -7.91 -11.00
C GLU A 94 -2.90 -8.13 -10.12
N GLY A 95 -4.08 -7.82 -10.67
CA GLY A 95 -5.38 -8.00 -10.00
C GLY A 95 -5.68 -7.03 -8.85
N MET A 96 -4.83 -6.02 -8.65
CA MET A 96 -5.03 -4.97 -7.64
C MET A 96 -5.81 -3.80 -8.21
N THR A 97 -6.63 -3.16 -7.38
CA THR A 97 -7.29 -1.89 -7.68
C THR A 97 -7.00 -0.88 -6.58
N GLU A 98 -6.91 0.40 -6.92
CA GLU A 98 -6.59 1.44 -5.95
C GLU A 98 -7.57 1.45 -4.78
N GLU A 99 -8.87 1.31 -5.07
CA GLU A 99 -9.96 1.42 -4.11
C GLU A 99 -9.90 0.34 -3.03
N LEU A 100 -9.45 -0.86 -3.40
CA LEU A 100 -9.45 -2.02 -2.51
C LEU A 100 -8.07 -2.29 -1.90
N ASP A 101 -7.00 -1.88 -2.58
CA ASP A 101 -5.67 -2.40 -2.31
C ASP A 101 -4.67 -1.33 -1.83
N ARG A 102 -4.95 -0.04 -2.03
CA ARG A 102 -4.08 1.06 -1.55
C ARG A 102 -3.76 0.94 -0.05
N GLU A 103 -4.78 0.89 0.80
CA GLU A 103 -4.57 0.80 2.25
C GLU A 103 -3.95 -0.53 2.69
N ARG A 104 -4.27 -1.63 1.98
CA ARG A 104 -3.68 -2.95 2.25
C ARG A 104 -2.18 -2.94 1.98
N ILE A 105 -1.76 -2.34 0.86
CA ILE A 105 -0.35 -2.23 0.47
C ILE A 105 0.40 -1.31 1.43
N ILE A 106 -0.20 -0.17 1.82
CA ILE A 106 0.36 0.71 2.85
C ILE A 106 0.58 -0.04 4.16
N ALA A 107 -0.41 -0.83 4.61
CA ALA A 107 -0.29 -1.64 5.82
C ALA A 107 0.79 -2.73 5.68
N GLY A 108 0.87 -3.39 4.53
CA GLY A 108 1.91 -4.37 4.22
C GLY A 108 3.32 -3.78 4.30
N PHE A 109 3.54 -2.59 3.73
CA PHE A 109 4.82 -1.89 3.84
C PHE A 109 5.15 -1.51 5.28
N LYS A 110 4.17 -1.05 6.07
CA LYS A 110 4.37 -0.78 7.50
C LYS A 110 4.84 -2.02 8.25
N LEU A 111 4.28 -3.19 7.97
CA LEU A 111 4.72 -4.47 8.57
C LEU A 111 6.11 -4.86 8.08
N LEU A 112 6.35 -4.77 6.76
CA LEU A 112 7.63 -5.09 6.15
C LEU A 112 8.78 -4.28 6.76
N PHE A 113 8.59 -2.97 6.95
CA PHE A 113 9.60 -2.08 7.54
C PHE A 113 9.92 -2.37 9.00
N ARG A 114 9.01 -2.99 9.75
CA ARG A 114 9.27 -3.39 11.14
C ARG A 114 10.17 -4.61 11.24
N GLU A 115 10.17 -5.46 10.20
CA GLU A 115 10.79 -6.77 10.22
C GLU A 115 12.04 -6.87 9.35
N CYS A 116 12.10 -6.13 8.24
CA CYS A 116 13.15 -6.34 7.25
C CYS A 116 14.51 -5.79 7.72
N ARG A 117 15.53 -6.64 7.61
CA ARG A 117 16.94 -6.32 7.86
C ARG A 117 17.77 -6.23 6.57
N ARG A 118 17.24 -6.81 5.50
CA ARG A 118 17.80 -6.86 4.13
C ARG A 118 16.81 -6.20 3.18
N TRP A 119 17.24 -5.86 1.98
CA TRP A 119 16.36 -5.38 0.93
C TRP A 119 15.33 -6.47 0.60
N PRO A 120 14.02 -6.19 0.78
CA PRO A 120 13.00 -7.21 0.62
C PRO A 120 12.74 -7.52 -0.85
N GLN A 121 12.18 -8.69 -1.13
CA GLN A 121 11.59 -9.04 -2.43
C GLN A 121 10.08 -8.69 -2.48
N PRO A 122 9.46 -8.45 -3.65
CA PRO A 122 8.03 -8.16 -3.75
C PRO A 122 7.13 -9.21 -3.08
N ALA A 123 7.50 -10.48 -3.22
CA ALA A 123 6.81 -11.61 -2.59
C ALA A 123 6.76 -11.49 -1.05
N GLU A 124 7.74 -10.83 -0.43
CA GLU A 124 7.74 -10.59 1.02
C GLU A 124 6.71 -9.55 1.43
N LEU A 125 6.42 -8.55 0.59
CA LEU A 125 5.32 -7.62 0.82
C LEU A 125 3.98 -8.35 0.67
N LEU A 126 3.81 -9.13 -0.40
CA LEU A 126 2.56 -9.84 -0.70
C LEU A 126 2.12 -10.75 0.46
N LYS A 127 3.07 -11.45 1.09
CA LYS A 127 2.85 -12.28 2.29
C LYS A 127 2.35 -11.51 3.51
N ARG A 128 2.56 -10.19 3.55
CA ARG A 128 2.21 -9.29 4.66
C ARG A 128 0.98 -8.44 4.38
N LEU A 129 0.36 -8.58 3.20
CA LEU A 129 -0.87 -7.84 2.90
C LEU A 129 -2.00 -8.34 3.81
N PRO A 130 -2.72 -7.44 4.49
CA PRO A 130 -3.99 -7.78 5.14
C PRO A 130 -4.94 -8.45 4.14
N ARG A 131 -5.87 -9.29 4.62
CA ARG A 131 -6.86 -9.93 3.74
C ARG A 131 -7.69 -8.87 3.00
N ARG A 132 -8.02 -9.14 1.74
CA ARG A 132 -8.93 -8.29 0.96
C ARG A 132 -10.32 -8.42 1.57
N ILE A 133 -10.88 -7.32 2.08
CA ILE A 133 -12.26 -7.30 2.56
C ILE A 133 -13.15 -7.13 1.34
N VAL A 134 -13.57 -8.25 0.77
CA VAL A 134 -14.63 -8.25 -0.24
C VAL A 134 -15.94 -8.21 0.55
N LYS A 135 -16.73 -7.13 0.42
CA LYS A 135 -18.09 -7.13 0.95
C LYS A 135 -18.81 -8.32 0.32
N PRO A 136 -19.44 -9.22 1.09
CA PRO A 136 -20.31 -10.23 0.50
C PRO A 136 -21.29 -9.50 -0.39
N GLN A 137 -21.35 -9.87 -1.68
CA GLN A 137 -22.51 -9.45 -2.46
C GLN A 137 -23.71 -9.98 -1.69
N ALA A 138 -24.63 -9.08 -1.32
CA ALA A 138 -25.88 -9.49 -0.73
C ALA A 138 -26.50 -10.45 -1.76
N GLY A 139 -26.43 -11.75 -1.48
CA GLY A 139 -27.15 -12.72 -2.27
C GLY A 139 -28.58 -12.24 -2.31
N THR A 140 -29.16 -12.17 -3.51
CA THR A 140 -30.59 -11.95 -3.66
C THR A 140 -31.28 -13.00 -2.82
N VAL A 141 -31.73 -12.63 -1.62
CA VAL A 141 -32.69 -13.44 -0.88
C VAL A 141 -33.90 -13.44 -1.78
N ASN A 142 -34.20 -14.60 -2.36
CA ASN A 142 -35.38 -14.75 -3.18
C ASN A 142 -36.58 -14.68 -2.22
N VAL A 143 -37.14 -13.48 -2.03
CA VAL A 143 -38.26 -13.21 -1.10
C VAL A 143 -39.55 -13.91 -1.58
N GLU A 144 -39.60 -14.36 -2.83
CA GLU A 144 -40.81 -14.91 -3.47
C GLU A 144 -41.20 -16.35 -3.06
N ALA A 145 -40.50 -16.99 -2.12
CA ALA A 145 -40.92 -18.27 -1.56
C ALA A 145 -41.06 -18.23 -0.03
N VAL A 146 -41.29 -17.05 0.54
CA VAL A 146 -41.67 -16.92 1.93
C VAL A 146 -43.16 -17.25 2.05
N ASP A 147 -43.44 -18.54 2.27
CA ASP A 147 -44.77 -19.04 2.64
C ASP A 147 -45.28 -18.26 3.87
N GLU A 148 -46.48 -17.67 3.78
CA GLU A 148 -47.14 -16.94 4.88
C GLU A 148 -47.17 -17.79 6.16
N ALA A 149 -47.33 -19.11 6.03
CA ALA A 149 -47.28 -20.03 7.16
C ALA A 149 -45.88 -20.15 7.78
N ALA A 150 -44.80 -19.91 7.03
CA ALA A 150 -43.44 -19.84 7.57
C ALA A 150 -43.19 -18.54 8.35
N HIS A 151 -43.80 -17.43 7.93
CA HIS A 151 -43.76 -16.16 8.67
C HIS A 151 -44.56 -16.22 9.97
N ALA A 152 -45.76 -16.80 9.94
CA ALA A 152 -46.56 -17.05 11.14
C ALA A 152 -45.80 -17.93 12.15
N ARG A 153 -45.20 -19.05 11.70
CA ARG A 153 -44.39 -19.94 12.56
C ARG A 153 -43.17 -19.24 13.16
N SER A 154 -42.51 -18.36 12.41
CA SER A 154 -41.34 -17.62 12.90
C SER A 154 -41.74 -16.55 13.91
N ALA A 155 -42.87 -15.87 13.71
CA ALA A 155 -43.41 -14.88 14.64
C ALA A 155 -43.89 -15.53 15.95
N GLU A 156 -44.56 -16.68 15.88
CA GLU A 156 -44.97 -17.46 17.05
C GLU A 156 -43.76 -17.95 17.86
N ALA A 157 -42.73 -18.47 17.20
CA ALA A 157 -41.50 -18.90 17.87
C ALA A 157 -40.79 -17.73 18.59
N LEU A 158 -40.81 -16.54 18.00
CA LEU A 158 -40.22 -15.35 18.61
C LEU A 158 -41.00 -14.92 19.86
N ASN A 159 -42.34 -14.90 19.77
CA ASN A 159 -43.20 -14.56 20.91
C ASN A 159 -43.05 -15.57 22.06
N ALA A 160 -42.99 -16.87 21.77
CA ALA A 160 -42.77 -17.89 22.78
C ALA A 160 -41.41 -17.74 23.50
N ILE A 161 -40.36 -17.35 22.77
CA ILE A 161 -39.05 -17.06 23.36
C ILE A 161 -39.13 -15.82 24.27
N LEU A 162 -39.78 -14.75 23.80
CA LEU A 162 -39.94 -13.52 24.57
C LEU A 162 -40.77 -13.74 25.84
N GLU A 163 -41.80 -14.57 25.78
CA GLU A 163 -42.61 -14.97 26.93
C GLU A 163 -41.84 -15.87 27.91
N SER A 164 -40.88 -16.68 27.43
CA SER A 164 -40.01 -17.50 28.30
C SER A 164 -38.91 -16.71 29.01
N LEU A 165 -38.69 -15.45 28.62
CA LEU A 165 -37.66 -14.56 29.15
C LEU A 165 -38.21 -13.52 30.14
N GLY A 166 -39.52 -13.49 30.37
CA GLY A 166 -40.21 -12.68 31.38
C GLY A 166 -40.75 -13.52 32.53
#